data_AF-A0A1A9EY14-F1
#
_entry.id   AF-A0A1A9EY14-F1
#
_cell.length_a   1.000
_cell.length_b   1.000
_cell.length_c   1.000
_cell.angle_alpha   90.00
_cell.angle_beta   90.00
_cell.angle_gamma   90.00
#
_symmetry.space_group_name_H-M   'P 1'
#
loop_
_entity.id
_entity.type
_entity.pdbx_description
1 polymer ?
#
loop_
_entity_poly.entity_id
_entity_poly.type
_entity_poly.pdbx_seq_one_letter_code
_entity_poly.pdbx_strand_id
1 'polypeptide(L)' 'MKRLKTFGTVLFTTVLLAALPGCEKEGPAEQAGKEVDKAMQEAGDKLEQAGEDIKEAASDK' A
#
# COMPACT_ATOMS: atom_id res chain seq x y z
N MET A 1 17.03 -43.79 1.54
CA MET A 1 15.89 -42.89 1.20
C MET A 1 15.54 -41.87 2.28
N LYS A 2 15.60 -42.18 3.59
CA LYS A 2 15.31 -41.21 4.68
C LYS A 2 16.18 -39.94 4.66
N ARG A 3 17.49 -40.08 4.44
CA ARG A 3 18.45 -38.96 4.39
C ARG A 3 18.21 -38.02 3.20
N LEU A 4 17.83 -38.58 2.05
CA LEU A 4 17.52 -37.81 0.83
C LEU A 4 16.24 -36.98 1.01
N LYS A 5 15.25 -37.53 1.72
CA LYS A 5 14.01 -36.83 2.04
C LYS A 5 14.25 -35.67 3.03
N THR A 6 15.09 -35.85 4.04
CA THR A 6 15.49 -34.78 4.96
C THR A 6 16.24 -33.66 4.24
N PHE A 7 17.17 -34.00 3.34
CA PHE A 7 17.90 -33.01 2.54
C PHE A 7 16.97 -32.20 1.64
N GLY A 8 16.01 -32.86 0.96
CA GLY A 8 15.02 -32.18 0.13
C GLY A 8 14.17 -31.19 0.92
N THR A 9 13.73 -31.56 2.13
CA THR A 9 12.93 -30.66 2.98
C THR A 9 13.73 -29.44 3.43
N VAL A 10 14.98 -29.62 3.87
CA VAL A 10 15.85 -28.53 4.32
C VAL A 10 16.16 -27.55 3.18
N LEU A 11 16.35 -28.07 1.96
CA LEU A 11 16.65 -27.25 0.79
C LEU A 11 15.42 -26.44 0.34
N PHE A 12 14.22 -27.02 0.43
CA PHE A 12 12.98 -26.32 0.10
C PHE A 12 12.67 -25.19 1.09
N THR A 13 12.86 -25.40 2.39
CA THR A 13 12.64 -24.34 3.38
C THR A 13 13.65 -23.21 3.25
N THR A 14 14.93 -23.50 2.98
CA THR A 14 15.94 -22.44 2.78
C THR A 14 15.65 -21.58 1.54
N VAL A 15 15.22 -22.19 0.44
CA VAL A 15 14.78 -21.45 -0.76
C VAL A 15 13.55 -20.60 -0.47
N LEU A 16 12.57 -21.13 0.27
CA LEU A 16 11.37 -20.38 0.61
C LEU A 16 11.69 -19.15 1.46
N LEU A 17 12.54 -19.29 2.49
CA LEU A 17 12.94 -18.15 3.33
C LEU A 17 13.75 -17.09 2.55
N ALA A 18 14.58 -17.50 1.58
CA ALA A 18 15.33 -16.56 0.74
C ALA A 18 14.43 -15.76 -0.22
N ALA A 19 13.21 -16.22 -0.50
CA ALA A 19 12.23 -15.53 -1.34
C ALA A 19 11.30 -14.56 -0.56
N LEU A 20 11.38 -14.56 0.78
CA LEU A 20 10.59 -13.67 1.64
C LEU A 20 11.09 -12.22 1.83
N PRO A 21 12.26 -11.73 1.36
CA PRO A 21 12.66 -10.34 1.63
C PRO A 21 11.75 -9.28 0.97
N GLY A 22 10.79 -9.69 0.13
CA GLY A 22 9.69 -8.85 -0.32
C GLY A 22 8.59 -8.58 0.72
N CYS A 23 8.63 -9.22 1.89
CA CYS A 23 7.63 -9.05 2.96
C CYS A 23 7.97 -7.93 3.97
N GLU A 24 9.19 -7.39 3.97
CA GLU A 24 9.62 -6.37 4.96
C GLU A 24 9.68 -4.94 4.43
N LYS A 25 9.69 -4.73 3.10
CA LYS A 25 9.71 -3.39 2.51
C LYS A 25 8.47 -3.16 1.66
N GLU A 26 7.90 -1.96 1.80
CA GLU A 26 6.74 -1.53 1.02
C GLU A 26 6.96 -1.77 -0.47
N GLY A 27 6.07 -2.56 -1.06
CA GLY A 27 6.15 -2.90 -2.46
C GLY A 27 5.84 -1.69 -3.35
N PRO A 28 6.26 -1.72 -4.63
CA PRO A 28 5.96 -0.65 -5.58
C PRO A 28 4.45 -0.39 -5.72
N ALA A 29 3.62 -1.43 -5.58
CA ALA A 29 2.17 -1.30 -5.59
C ALA A 29 1.62 -0.59 -4.34
N GLU A 30 2.19 -0.84 -3.17
CA GLU A 30 1.79 -0.15 -1.94
C GLU A 30 2.18 1.34 -1.99
N GLN A 31 3.38 1.65 -2.49
CA GLN A 31 3.83 3.03 -2.69
C GLN A 31 2.92 3.79 -3.67
N ALA A 32 2.60 3.18 -4.81
CA ALA A 32 1.66 3.77 -5.76
C ALA A 32 0.26 3.95 -5.16
N GLY A 33 -0.22 2.98 -4.38
CA GLY A 33 -1.49 3.09 -3.66
C GLY A 33 -1.51 4.29 -2.70
N LYS A 34 -0.42 4.50 -1.95
CA LYS A 34 -0.27 5.65 -1.04
C LYS A 34 -0.25 6.99 -1.78
N GLU A 35 0.40 7.07 -2.93
CA GLU A 35 0.41 8.29 -3.75
C GLU A 35 -0.99 8.63 -4.28
N VAL A 36 -1.74 7.63 -4.74
CA VAL A 36 -3.13 7.81 -5.20
C VAL A 36 -4.04 8.24 -4.05
N ASP A 37 -3.93 7.59 -2.88
CA ASP A 37 -4.70 7.94 -1.68
C ASP A 37 -4.45 9.40 -1.25
N LYS A 38 -3.17 9.81 -1.25
CA LYS A 38 -2.78 11.19 -0.94
C LYS A 38 -3.35 12.19 -1.95
N ALA A 39 -3.27 11.90 -3.24
CA ALA A 39 -3.85 12.76 -4.27
C ALA A 39 -5.38 12.90 -4.12
N MET A 40 -6.06 11.82 -3.73
CA MET A 40 -7.49 11.82 -3.49
C MET A 40 -7.87 12.64 -2.24
N GLN A 41 -7.08 12.55 -1.16
CA GLN A 41 -7.25 13.42 0.02
C GLN A 41 -7.11 14.89 -0.35
N GLU A 42 -6.04 15.28 -1.03
CA GLU A 42 -5.80 16.68 -1.42
C GLU A 42 -6.91 17.21 -2.34
N ALA A 43 -7.43 16.37 -3.23
CA ALA A 43 -8.56 16.73 -4.09
C ALA A 43 -9.86 16.90 -3.27
N GLY A 44 -10.10 16.02 -2.30
CA GLY A 44 -11.25 16.10 -1.38
C GLY A 44 -11.24 17.37 -0.55
N ASP A 45 -10.10 17.69 0.07
CA ASP A 45 -9.94 18.90 0.89
C ASP A 45 -10.21 20.18 0.07
N LYS A 46 -9.71 20.24 -1.17
CA LYS A 46 -9.98 21.38 -2.06
C LYS A 46 -11.44 21.49 -2.45
N LEU A 47 -12.11 20.36 -2.68
CA LEU A 47 -13.53 20.35 -3.02
C LEU A 47 -14.39 20.81 -1.85
N GLU A 48 -14.04 20.39 -0.62
CA GLU A 48 -14.72 20.81 0.60
C GLU A 48 -14.56 22.32 0.84
N GLN A 49 -13.34 22.85 0.71
CA GLN A 49 -13.07 24.29 0.80
C GLN A 49 -13.90 25.08 -0.22
N ALA A 50 -13.90 24.68 -1.49
CA ALA A 50 -14.69 25.33 -2.52
C ALA A 50 -16.20 25.26 -2.22
N GLY A 51 -16.68 24.15 -1.66
CA GLY A 51 -18.07 23.97 -1.24
C GLY A 51 -18.46 24.91 -0.09
N GLU A 52 -17.61 25.04 0.91
CA GLU A 52 -17.81 25.95 2.04
C GLU A 52 -17.78 27.43 1.58
N ASP A 53 -16.83 27.82 0.71
CA ASP A 53 -16.78 29.18 0.13
C ASP A 53 -18.09 29.54 -0.62
N ILE A 54 -18.63 28.60 -1.41
CA ILE A 54 -19.89 28.78 -2.13
C ILE A 54 -21.06 28.92 -1.16
N LYS A 55 -21.08 28.10 -0.10
CA LYS A 55 -22.13 28.11 0.92
C LYS A 55 -22.12 29.40 1.74
N GLU A 56 -20.95 29.92 2.07
CA GLU A 56 -20.79 31.23 2.73
C GLU A 56 -21.32 32.34 1.81
N ALA A 57 -20.87 32.39 0.55
CA ALA A 57 -21.35 33.37 -0.43
C ALA A 57 -22.86 33.29 -0.71
N ALA A 58 -23.46 32.10 -0.58
CA ALA A 58 -24.90 31.89 -0.71
C ALA A 58 -25.70 32.23 0.56
N SER A 59 -25.07 32.19 1.74
CA SER A 59 -25.70 32.48 3.03
C SER A 59 -25.58 33.96 3.42
N ASP A 60 -24.62 34.70 2.86
CA ASP A 60 -24.44 36.15 3.03
C ASP A 60 -25.44 37.01 2.20
N LYS A 61 -26.47 36.38 1.61
CA LYS A 61 -27.48 37.01 0.76
C LYS A 61 -28.90 36.79 1.29
#